data_AF-A0AAV4ZAI0-F1
#
_entry.id   AF-A0AAV4ZAI0-F1
#
_cell.length_a   1.000
_cell.length_b   1.000
_cell.length_c   1.000
_cell.angle_alpha   90.00
_cell.angle_beta   90.00
_cell.angle_gamma   90.00
#
_symmetry.space_group_name_H-M   'P 1'
#
loop_
_entity.id
_entity.type
_entity.pdbx_description
1 polymer ?
#
loop_
_entity_poly.entity_id
_entity_poly.type
_entity_poly.pdbx_seq_one_letter_code
_entity_poly.pdbx_strand_id
1 'polypeptide(L)'
;MFTHVMIGSNDLERARAFYDATFVALGAEPGEMDARGRLIYSHEGGRLMITTPIDGKPATAANGGTVGIAAASRDHVLAWHQAGTERGGSAIESAPSQRPNGAFVAYLRDPDGNKLTARTVPAK
;
A
#
# COMPACT_ATOMS: atom_id res chain seq x y z
N MET A 1 -8.47 -14.38 -6.25
CA MET A 1 -9.44 -14.50 -5.15
C MET A 1 -10.09 -13.17 -4.81
N PHE A 2 -9.38 -12.04 -4.66
CA PHE A 2 -10.02 -10.72 -4.50
C PHE A 2 -10.17 -10.01 -5.84
N THR A 3 -11.29 -9.31 -6.05
CA THR A 3 -11.49 -8.46 -7.23
C THR A 3 -10.88 -7.07 -7.04
N HIS A 4 -10.94 -6.55 -5.81
CA HIS A 4 -10.32 -5.31 -5.37
C HIS A 4 -10.27 -5.27 -3.83
N VAL A 5 -9.43 -4.39 -3.31
CA VAL A 5 -9.39 -4.00 -1.90
C VAL A 5 -9.65 -2.49 -1.83
N MET A 6 -10.41 -2.04 -0.84
CA MET A 6 -10.68 -0.62 -0.64
C MET A 6 -10.46 -0.23 0.81
N ILE A 7 -9.77 0.89 1.00
CA ILE A 7 -9.46 1.45 2.32
C ILE A 7 -9.79 2.94 2.34
N GLY A 8 -10.11 3.44 3.54
CA GLY A 8 -10.49 4.82 3.75
C GLY A 8 -9.29 5.75 3.88
N SER A 9 -9.45 6.98 3.41
CA SER A 9 -8.54 8.10 3.72
C SER A 9 -9.34 9.32 4.15
N ASN A 10 -8.76 10.11 5.07
CA ASN A 10 -9.29 11.41 5.47
C ASN A 10 -8.79 12.56 4.57
N ASP A 11 -7.81 12.31 3.71
CA ASP A 11 -7.21 13.28 2.81
C ASP A 11 -6.67 12.57 1.55
N LEU A 12 -7.43 12.66 0.46
CA LEU A 12 -7.10 11.97 -0.79
C LEU A 12 -5.87 12.55 -1.49
N GLU A 13 -5.52 13.82 -1.30
CA GLU A 13 -4.31 14.40 -1.90
C GLU A 13 -3.07 13.87 -1.20
N ARG A 14 -3.10 13.83 0.14
CA ARG A 14 -2.04 13.23 0.95
C ARG A 14 -1.91 11.73 0.68
N ALA A 15 -3.04 11.03 0.58
CA ALA A 15 -3.02 9.61 0.22
C ALA A 15 -2.46 9.41 -1.20
N ARG A 16 -2.85 10.23 -2.18
CA ARG A 16 -2.29 10.18 -3.54
C ARG A 16 -0.78 10.30 -3.54
N ALA A 17 -0.20 11.29 -2.84
CA ALA A 17 1.25 11.46 -2.79
C ALA A 17 1.98 10.22 -2.24
N PHE A 18 1.39 9.54 -1.24
CA PHE A 18 1.93 8.31 -0.68
C PHE A 18 1.76 7.11 -1.62
N TYR A 19 0.54 6.88 -2.13
CA TYR A 19 0.24 5.71 -2.93
C TYR A 19 0.84 5.78 -4.33
N ASP A 20 0.89 6.96 -4.98
CA ASP A 20 1.59 7.14 -6.26
C ASP A 20 3.07 6.77 -6.12
N ALA A 21 3.76 7.28 -5.10
CA ALA A 21 5.18 7.00 -4.91
C ALA A 21 5.44 5.52 -4.59
N THR A 22 4.60 4.90 -3.76
CA THR A 22 4.77 3.49 -3.40
C THR A 22 4.46 2.55 -4.57
N PHE A 23 3.44 2.83 -5.39
CA PHE A 23 3.13 2.02 -6.57
C PHE A 23 4.16 2.20 -7.68
N VAL A 24 4.64 3.42 -7.94
CA VAL A 24 5.75 3.67 -8.87
C VAL A 24 7.02 2.93 -8.45
N ALA A 25 7.32 2.88 -7.16
CA ALA A 25 8.48 2.13 -6.63
C ALA A 25 8.37 0.61 -6.82
N LEU A 26 7.16 0.09 -7.03
CA LEU A 26 6.91 -1.32 -7.38
C LEU A 26 6.93 -1.57 -8.90
N GLY A 27 7.10 -0.53 -9.71
CA GLY A 27 7.03 -0.59 -11.16
C GLY A 27 5.61 -0.48 -11.73
N ALA A 28 4.66 0.03 -10.96
CA ALA A 28 3.32 0.34 -11.43
C ALA A 28 3.20 1.79 -11.93
N GLU A 29 2.09 2.10 -12.60
CA GLU A 29 1.72 3.48 -12.91
C GLU A 29 1.13 4.20 -11.68
N PRO A 30 1.18 5.55 -11.63
CA PRO A 30 0.44 6.34 -10.65
C PRO A 30 -1.07 6.08 -10.67
N GLY A 31 -1.75 6.41 -9.59
CA GLY A 31 -3.17 6.15 -9.43
C GLY A 31 -4.05 7.08 -10.27
N GLU A 32 -5.15 6.54 -10.78
CA GLU A 32 -6.16 7.32 -11.50
C GLU A 32 -7.33 7.67 -10.58
N MET A 33 -7.90 8.86 -10.76
CA MET A 33 -9.15 9.22 -10.08
C MET A 33 -10.33 8.84 -10.96
N ASP A 34 -11.28 8.08 -10.42
CA ASP A 34 -12.49 7.76 -11.15
C ASP A 34 -13.56 8.85 -11.04
N ALA A 35 -14.64 8.69 -11.81
CA ALA A 35 -15.77 9.62 -11.82
C ALA A 35 -16.49 9.78 -10.45
N ARG A 36 -16.17 8.94 -9.46
CA ARG A 36 -16.71 8.99 -8.10
C ARG A 36 -15.72 9.60 -7.10
N GLY A 37 -14.59 10.13 -7.56
CA GLY A 37 -13.56 10.73 -6.72
C GLY A 37 -12.71 9.71 -5.96
N ARG A 38 -12.65 8.45 -6.40
CA ARG A 38 -11.85 7.41 -5.76
C ARG A 38 -10.51 7.28 -6.47
N LEU A 39 -9.43 7.12 -5.71
CA LEU A 39 -8.11 6.81 -6.25
C LEU A 39 -8.00 5.32 -6.52
N ILE A 40 -7.48 4.95 -7.68
CA ILE A 40 -7.40 3.56 -8.12
C ILE A 40 -5.99 3.24 -8.57
N TYR A 41 -5.44 2.19 -7.98
CA TYR A 41 -4.14 1.63 -8.31
C TYR A 41 -4.33 0.21 -8.81
N SER A 42 -3.88 -0.04 -10.04
CA SER A 42 -3.94 -1.36 -10.68
C SER A 42 -2.51 -1.83 -10.94
N HIS A 43 -2.15 -3.01 -10.45
CA HIS A 43 -0.81 -3.56 -10.65
C HIS A 43 -0.85 -5.09 -10.58
N GLU A 44 -0.26 -5.77 -11.57
CA GLU A 44 -0.12 -7.24 -11.62
C GLU A 44 -1.45 -7.99 -11.36
N GLY A 45 -2.55 -7.50 -11.93
CA GLY A 45 -3.89 -8.07 -11.76
C GLY A 45 -4.57 -7.77 -10.40
N GLY A 46 -3.89 -7.09 -9.48
CA GLY A 46 -4.45 -6.55 -8.25
C GLY A 46 -5.00 -5.14 -8.42
N ARG A 47 -5.99 -4.79 -7.59
CA ARG A 47 -6.58 -3.44 -7.55
C ARG A 47 -6.75 -2.96 -6.11
N LEU A 48 -6.11 -1.86 -5.77
CA LEU A 48 -6.27 -1.13 -4.50
C LEU A 48 -6.99 0.19 -4.77
N MET A 49 -7.99 0.50 -3.97
CA MET A 49 -8.78 1.73 -4.09
C MET A 49 -8.76 2.51 -2.79
N ILE A 50 -8.55 3.82 -2.88
CA ILE A 50 -8.58 4.74 -1.74
C ILE A 50 -9.77 5.67 -1.90
N THR A 51 -10.56 5.82 -0.85
CA THR A 51 -11.81 6.59 -0.89
C THR A 51 -12.02 7.37 0.40
N THR A 52 -12.72 8.49 0.30
CA THR A 52 -13.42 9.05 1.47
C THR A 52 -14.52 8.07 1.88
N PRO A 53 -14.70 7.75 3.19
CA PRO A 53 -15.74 6.84 3.64
C PRO A 53 -17.15 7.30 3.23
N ILE A 54 -17.94 6.38 2.68
CA ILE A 54 -19.26 6.69 2.11
C ILE A 54 -20.32 7.05 3.15
N ASP A 55 -20.13 6.63 4.41
CA ASP A 55 -21.03 6.97 5.51
C ASP A 55 -20.73 8.34 6.13
N GLY A 56 -19.75 9.07 5.59
CA GLY A 56 -19.35 10.41 6.02
C GLY A 56 -18.57 10.45 7.34
N LYS A 57 -18.27 9.30 7.95
CA LYS A 57 -17.44 9.25 9.17
C LYS A 57 -15.96 9.32 8.81
N PRO A 58 -15.09 9.73 9.76
CA PRO A 58 -13.65 9.69 9.55
C PRO A 58 -13.17 8.28 9.17
N ALA A 59 -12.23 8.21 8.23
CA ALA A 59 -11.54 6.98 7.91
C ALA A 59 -10.73 6.51 9.13
N THR A 60 -10.81 5.21 9.41
CA THR A 60 -10.08 4.57 10.50
C THR A 60 -9.40 3.31 10.00
N ALA A 61 -8.21 3.04 10.52
CA ALA A 61 -7.49 1.81 10.22
C ALA A 61 -8.10 0.63 10.97
N ALA A 62 -8.25 -0.51 10.30
CA ALA A 62 -8.69 -1.74 10.93
C ALA A 62 -7.58 -2.29 11.87
N ASN A 63 -7.86 -2.43 13.16
CA ASN A 63 -6.94 -3.10 14.08
C ASN A 63 -6.85 -4.60 13.71
N GLY A 64 -5.63 -5.08 13.45
CA GLY A 64 -5.37 -6.41 12.89
C GLY A 64 -5.50 -6.51 11.36
N GLY A 65 -6.02 -5.49 10.69
CA GLY A 65 -6.06 -5.43 9.23
C GLY A 65 -4.66 -5.22 8.65
N THR A 66 -4.36 -5.87 7.52
CA THR A 66 -3.12 -5.64 6.75
C THR A 66 -3.37 -5.92 5.28
N VAL A 67 -3.05 -4.97 4.41
CA VAL A 67 -3.10 -5.16 2.95
C VAL A 67 -1.71 -5.55 2.47
N GLY A 68 -1.59 -6.74 1.89
CA GLY A 68 -0.35 -7.24 1.31
C GLY A 68 -0.27 -6.98 -0.19
N ILE A 69 0.83 -6.35 -0.62
CA ILE A 69 1.15 -6.03 -2.00
C ILE A 69 2.32 -6.93 -2.43
N ALA A 70 2.15 -7.63 -3.55
CA ALA A 70 3.20 -8.45 -4.10
C ALA A 70 4.30 -7.56 -4.71
N ALA A 71 5.55 -7.91 -4.46
CA ALA A 71 6.72 -7.28 -5.05
C ALA A 71 7.52 -8.31 -5.85
N ALA A 72 7.99 -7.93 -7.04
CA ALA A 72 8.73 -8.82 -7.93
C ALA A 72 10.14 -9.16 -7.41
N SER A 73 10.73 -8.27 -6.59
CA SER A 73 12.11 -8.41 -6.11
C SER A 73 12.30 -7.81 -4.71
N ARG A 74 13.44 -8.14 -4.08
CA ARG A 74 13.87 -7.49 -2.83
C ARG A 74 14.04 -5.99 -3.00
N ASP A 75 14.55 -5.57 -4.16
CA ASP A 75 14.78 -4.16 -4.46
C ASP A 75 13.46 -3.38 -4.57
N HIS A 76 12.41 -3.98 -5.15
CA HIS A 76 11.07 -3.38 -5.14
C HIS A 76 10.53 -3.22 -3.72
N VAL A 77 10.75 -4.19 -2.82
CA VAL A 77 10.32 -4.06 -1.41
C VAL A 77 11.08 -2.93 -0.70
N LEU A 78 12.39 -2.80 -0.93
CA LEU A 78 13.21 -1.74 -0.36
C LEU A 78 12.79 -0.36 -0.90
N ALA A 79 12.62 -0.23 -2.21
CA ALA A 79 12.19 1.00 -2.86
C ALA A 79 10.79 1.42 -2.39
N TRP A 80 9.85 0.47 -2.30
CA TRP A 80 8.51 0.71 -1.77
C TRP A 80 8.54 1.23 -0.33
N HIS A 81 9.36 0.61 0.53
CA HIS A 81 9.49 1.03 1.92
C HIS A 81 10.07 2.45 2.03
N GLN A 82 11.14 2.74 1.29
CA GLN A 82 11.76 4.07 1.26
C GLN A 82 10.78 5.14 0.76
N ALA A 83 10.19 4.92 -0.41
CA ALA A 83 9.25 5.86 -1.03
C ALA A 83 8.07 6.17 -0.11
N GLY A 84 7.51 5.15 0.55
CA GLY A 84 6.43 5.33 1.50
C GLY A 84 6.83 6.15 2.72
N THR A 85 8.02 5.91 3.30
CA THR A 85 8.51 6.73 4.43
C THR A 85 8.79 8.18 4.05
N GLU A 86 9.28 8.43 2.83
CA GLU A 86 9.54 9.79 2.34
C GLU A 86 8.25 10.56 2.02
N ARG A 87 7.12 9.86 1.83
CA ARG A 87 5.82 10.44 1.47
C ARG A 87 4.76 10.33 2.57
N GLY A 88 5.21 10.42 3.82
CA GLY A 88 4.32 10.55 4.99
C GLY A 88 3.80 9.25 5.57
N GLY A 89 4.25 8.10 5.06
CA GLY A 89 4.05 6.82 5.72
C GLY A 89 5.00 6.64 6.92
N SER A 90 4.63 5.73 7.81
CA SER A 90 5.45 5.37 8.97
C SER A 90 5.99 3.96 8.82
N ALA A 91 7.31 3.80 8.95
CA ALA A 91 7.93 2.49 9.12
C ALA A 91 7.46 1.86 10.44
N ILE A 92 7.06 0.60 10.38
CA ILE A 92 6.56 -0.14 11.54
C ILE A 92 7.14 -1.55 11.58
N GLU A 93 7.02 -2.21 12.74
CA GLU A 93 7.65 -3.51 13.01
C GLU A 93 9.18 -3.47 12.87
N SER A 94 9.76 -4.55 12.36
CA SER A 94 11.18 -4.66 12.04
C SER A 94 11.51 -4.05 10.68
N ALA A 95 12.76 -3.63 10.49
CA ALA A 95 13.28 -3.22 9.19
C ALA A 95 13.03 -4.28 8.09
N PRO A 96 13.01 -3.87 6.80
CA PRO A 96 12.86 -4.80 5.68
C PRO A 96 13.80 -5.99 5.80
N SER A 97 13.25 -7.20 5.82
CA SER A 97 14.02 -8.41 6.17
C SER A 97 13.47 -9.66 5.50
N GLN A 98 14.35 -10.66 5.35
CA GLN A 98 13.98 -11.98 4.87
C GLN A 98 13.39 -12.80 6.01
N ARG A 99 12.23 -13.42 5.77
CA ARG A 99 11.54 -14.32 6.70
C ARG A 99 12.04 -15.76 6.50
N PRO A 100 11.83 -16.67 7.47
CA PRO A 100 12.26 -18.08 7.36
C PRO A 100 11.71 -18.82 6.14
N ASN A 101 10.56 -18.39 5.61
CA ASN A 101 9.96 -18.94 4.39
C ASN A 101 10.55 -18.36 3.08
N GLY A 102 11.67 -17.63 3.16
CA GLY A 102 12.33 -17.04 2.00
C GLY A 102 11.70 -15.75 1.46
N ALA A 103 10.53 -15.34 1.95
CA ALA A 103 9.92 -14.07 1.53
C ALA A 103 10.70 -12.88 2.14
N PHE A 104 11.01 -11.89 1.33
CA PHE A 104 11.52 -10.60 1.81
C PHE A 104 10.36 -9.64 1.99
N VAL A 105 10.23 -9.02 3.16
CA VAL A 105 9.03 -8.26 3.54
C VAL A 105 9.39 -6.91 4.16
N ALA A 106 8.51 -5.93 3.99
CA ALA A 106 8.53 -4.65 4.68
C ALA A 106 7.11 -4.26 5.11
N TYR A 107 6.99 -3.41 6.13
CA TYR A 107 5.69 -2.94 6.64
C TYR A 107 5.69 -1.42 6.78
N LEU A 108 4.56 -0.81 6.40
CA LEU A 108 4.30 0.61 6.59
C LEU A 108 2.90 0.80 7.19
N ARG A 109 2.70 1.93 7.87
CA ARG A 109 1.37 2.56 7.91
C ARG A 109 1.32 3.67 6.88
N ASP A 110 0.21 3.76 6.16
CA ASP A 110 -0.09 4.92 5.33
C ASP A 110 -0.41 6.16 6.21
N PRO A 111 -0.61 7.36 5.62
CA PRO A 111 -0.90 8.58 6.37
C PRO A 111 -2.18 8.54 7.23
N ASP A 112 -3.11 7.62 6.96
CA ASP A 112 -4.35 7.41 7.73
C ASP A 112 -4.24 6.21 8.69
N GLY A 113 -3.06 5.61 8.80
CA GLY A 113 -2.77 4.52 9.73
C GLY A 113 -3.08 3.12 9.19
N ASN A 114 -3.55 2.97 7.95
CA ASN A 114 -3.80 1.66 7.34
C ASN A 114 -2.49 0.89 7.24
N LYS A 115 -2.47 -0.34 7.74
CA LYS A 115 -1.26 -1.17 7.73
C LYS A 115 -1.10 -1.87 6.38
N LEU A 116 0.07 -1.70 5.78
CA LEU A 116 0.44 -2.26 4.49
C LEU A 116 1.69 -3.12 4.63
N THR A 117 1.84 -4.11 3.74
CA THR A 117 3.10 -4.83 3.56
C THR A 117 3.41 -5.00 2.08
N ALA A 118 4.66 -4.77 1.69
CA ALA A 118 5.19 -5.26 0.42
C ALA A 118 6.02 -6.51 0.69
N ARG A 119 5.81 -7.56 -0.10
CA ARG A 119 6.58 -8.81 0.04
C ARG A 119 6.83 -9.53 -1.27
N THR A 120 7.98 -10.19 -1.36
CA THR A 120 8.24 -11.15 -2.43
C THR A 120 7.41 -12.43 -2.22
N VAL A 121 7.21 -13.17 -3.31
CA VAL A 121 6.68 -14.54 -3.24
C VAL A 121 7.69 -15.40 -2.47
N PRO A 122 7.26 -16.26 -1.52
CA PRO A 122 8.15 -17.22 -0.88
C PRO A 122 8.92 -18.06 -1.91
N ALA A 123 10.18 -18.34 -1.64
CA ALA A 123 10.88 -19.41 -2.37
C ALA A 123 10.14 -20.73 -2.09
N LYS A 124 9.85 -21.49 -3.15
CA LYS A 124 9.24 -22.82 -3.03
C LYS A 124 10.16 -23.79 -2.29
#